data_AF-S0G2F2-F1
#
_entry.id   AF-S0G2F2-F1
#
_cell.length_a   1.000
_cell.length_b   1.000
_cell.length_c   1.000
_cell.angle_alpha   90.00
_cell.angle_beta   90.00
_cell.angle_gamma   90.00
#
_symmetry.space_group_name_H-M   'P 1'
#
loop_
_entity.id
_entity.type
_entity.pdbx_description
1 polymer ?
#
loop_
_entity_poly.entity_id
_entity_poly.type
_entity_poly.pdbx_seq_one_letter_code
_entity_poly.pdbx_strand_id
1 'polypeptide(L)'
;MQRLRLQRFAMALATYTIVILATFLATRLGLGEMNGAQWATYIGFALFGNGIFLVLFYTNANLRFSDPSLTREQIVYSSLWGMIVLYFLPEARPIVLMFYLPAFSFGMLGLTRRQFFGVEASVLGFYAVLLGLEYFQYGQGFNIQYQLFLFILFGILLTWFAFFGGFVSDLKRRLRLQKEKIKMEMEERKIAQIEKEKLIIELKHALRKVKTLSGLLPICASCKKIRDDQGYWNQIESYIQIRSDAEFSHSICPDCAKKLYPDLDIYNEDE
;
A
#
# COMPACT_ATOMS: atom_id res chain seq x y z
N MET A 1 7.95 -9.76 2.99
CA MET A 1 9.06 -8.78 3.12
C MET A 1 10.33 -9.19 2.37
N GLN A 2 10.81 -10.45 2.48
CA GLN A 2 11.99 -10.95 1.76
C GLN A 2 11.92 -10.76 0.23
N ARG A 3 10.78 -11.14 -0.38
CA ARG A 3 10.55 -11.06 -1.84
C ARG A 3 10.75 -9.65 -2.41
N LEU A 4 10.33 -8.62 -1.66
CA LEU A 4 10.50 -7.22 -2.05
C LEU A 4 11.99 -6.80 -2.00
N ARG A 5 12.78 -7.34 -1.06
CA ARG A 5 14.22 -7.08 -0.98
C ARG A 5 14.98 -7.75 -2.12
N LEU A 6 14.59 -8.98 -2.47
CA LEU A 6 15.15 -9.69 -3.62
C LEU A 6 14.82 -8.98 -4.96
N GLN A 7 13.61 -8.43 -5.09
CA GLN A 7 13.26 -7.56 -6.23
C GLN A 7 14.14 -6.31 -6.31
N ARG A 8 14.47 -5.68 -5.17
CA ARG A 8 15.40 -4.55 -5.13
C ARG A 8 16.82 -4.95 -5.54
N PHE A 9 17.30 -6.08 -5.03
CA PHE A 9 18.59 -6.64 -5.40
C PHE A 9 18.66 -6.99 -6.90
N ALA A 10 17.57 -7.49 -7.50
CA ALA A 10 17.51 -7.74 -8.93
C ALA A 10 17.67 -6.46 -9.78
N MET A 11 17.15 -5.32 -9.31
CA MET A 11 17.36 -4.04 -9.99
C MET A 11 18.81 -3.55 -9.87
N ALA A 12 19.49 -3.84 -8.75
CA ALA A 12 20.93 -3.57 -8.62
C ALA A 12 21.72 -4.40 -9.65
N LEU A 13 21.46 -5.70 -9.78
CA LEU A 13 22.09 -6.57 -10.79
C LEU A 13 21.87 -6.08 -12.23
N ALA A 14 20.69 -5.54 -12.53
CA ALA A 14 20.42 -4.93 -13.83
C ALA A 14 21.37 -3.74 -14.10
N THR A 15 21.68 -2.94 -13.08
CA THR A 15 22.61 -1.81 -13.20
C THR A 15 24.03 -2.30 -13.49
N TYR A 16 24.52 -3.32 -12.78
CA TYR A 16 25.80 -3.95 -13.09
C TYR A 16 25.86 -4.44 -14.54
N THR A 17 24.80 -5.11 -15.00
CA THR A 17 24.71 -5.63 -16.37
C THR A 17 24.77 -4.50 -17.40
N ILE A 18 24.00 -3.44 -17.19
CA ILE A 18 24.00 -2.26 -18.07
C ILE A 18 25.40 -1.62 -18.14
N VAL A 19 26.07 -1.46 -17.00
CA VAL A 19 27.42 -0.85 -16.95
C VAL A 19 28.47 -1.75 -17.60
N ILE A 20 28.38 -3.08 -17.43
CA ILE A 20 29.26 -4.03 -18.13
C ILE A 20 29.07 -3.92 -19.64
N LEU A 21 27.82 -3.86 -20.12
CA LEU A 21 27.51 -3.70 -21.55
C LEU A 21 27.98 -2.35 -22.09
N ALA A 22 27.80 -1.26 -21.33
CA ALA A 22 28.28 0.06 -21.69
C ALA A 22 29.81 0.11 -21.77
N THR A 23 30.49 -0.50 -20.81
CA THR A 23 31.96 -0.67 -20.81
C THR A 23 32.40 -1.47 -22.04
N PHE A 24 31.70 -2.56 -22.36
CA PHE A 24 32.02 -3.38 -23.52
C PHE A 24 31.86 -2.58 -24.81
N LEU A 25 30.76 -1.84 -24.96
CA LEU A 25 30.54 -0.97 -26.10
C LEU A 25 31.61 0.12 -26.21
N ALA A 26 32.01 0.75 -25.10
CA ALA A 26 33.06 1.76 -25.08
C ALA A 26 34.40 1.19 -25.61
N THR A 27 34.78 -0.02 -25.19
CA THR A 27 35.98 -0.68 -25.70
C THR A 27 35.88 -1.05 -27.19
N ARG A 28 34.68 -1.40 -27.69
CA ARG A 28 34.46 -1.69 -29.11
C ARG A 28 34.49 -0.45 -30.00
N LEU A 29 34.17 0.71 -29.44
CA LEU A 29 34.24 2.00 -30.12
C LEU A 29 35.63 2.64 -30.08
N GLY A 30 36.62 1.98 -29.44
CA GLY A 30 37.99 2.49 -29.35
C GLY A 30 38.18 3.58 -28.29
N LEU A 31 37.24 3.76 -27.35
CA LEU A 31 37.34 4.73 -26.24
C LEU A 31 38.25 4.23 -25.09
N GLY A 32 39.21 3.38 -25.42
CA GLY A 32 40.12 2.69 -24.51
C GLY A 32 40.06 1.16 -24.64
N GLU A 33 41.08 0.49 -24.12
CA GLU A 33 41.25 -0.95 -24.23
C GLU A 33 41.32 -1.61 -22.86
N MET A 34 40.73 -2.80 -22.76
CA MET A 34 40.84 -3.64 -21.56
C MET A 34 41.31 -5.03 -21.97
N ASN A 35 42.40 -5.49 -21.35
CA ASN A 35 42.93 -6.83 -21.53
C ASN A 35 42.01 -7.89 -20.91
N GLY A 36 42.13 -9.15 -21.35
CA GLY A 36 41.30 -10.25 -20.84
C GLY A 36 41.37 -10.42 -19.32
N ALA A 37 42.53 -10.20 -18.71
CA ALA A 37 42.69 -10.21 -17.25
C ALA A 37 41.92 -9.08 -16.56
N GLN A 38 41.93 -7.87 -17.12
CA GLN A 38 41.19 -6.72 -16.57
C GLN A 38 39.68 -6.95 -16.65
N TRP A 39 39.20 -7.52 -17.76
CA TRP A 39 37.81 -7.99 -17.90
C TRP A 39 37.44 -9.04 -16.86
N ALA A 40 38.30 -10.04 -16.66
CA ALA A 40 38.09 -11.08 -15.67
C ALA A 40 38.04 -10.51 -14.24
N THR A 41 38.92 -9.58 -13.88
CA THR A 41 38.88 -8.89 -12.59
C THR A 41 37.61 -8.06 -12.43
N TYR A 42 37.23 -7.31 -13.46
CA TYR A 42 36.05 -6.44 -13.43
C TYR A 42 34.74 -7.23 -13.26
N ILE A 43 34.55 -8.29 -14.04
CA ILE A 43 33.37 -9.18 -13.93
C ILE A 43 33.45 -10.01 -12.66
N GLY A 44 34.63 -10.52 -12.32
CA GLY A 44 34.86 -11.33 -11.12
C GLY A 44 34.52 -10.57 -9.84
N PHE A 45 34.92 -9.30 -9.73
CA PHE A 45 34.56 -8.46 -8.59
C PHE A 45 33.05 -8.25 -8.54
N ALA A 46 32.38 -7.92 -9.65
CA ALA A 46 30.92 -7.81 -9.68
C ALA A 46 30.22 -9.08 -9.16
N LEU A 47 30.62 -10.26 -9.66
CA LEU A 47 30.04 -11.54 -9.26
C LEU A 47 30.33 -11.86 -7.79
N PHE A 48 31.54 -11.59 -7.31
CA PHE A 48 31.95 -11.88 -5.95
C PHE A 48 31.10 -11.12 -4.92
N GLY A 49 31.02 -9.79 -5.01
CA GLY A 49 30.25 -9.03 -4.02
C GLY A 49 28.75 -9.25 -4.13
N ASN A 50 28.21 -9.35 -5.35
CA ASN A 50 26.79 -9.71 -5.51
C ASN A 50 26.49 -11.12 -5.01
N GLY A 51 27.42 -12.06 -5.15
CA GLY A 51 27.34 -13.40 -4.56
C GLY A 51 27.26 -13.36 -3.04
N ILE A 52 28.10 -12.54 -2.39
CA ILE A 52 28.03 -12.32 -0.94
C ILE A 52 26.66 -11.76 -0.53
N PHE A 53 26.18 -10.71 -1.21
CA PHE A 53 24.86 -10.15 -0.91
C PHE A 53 23.74 -11.18 -1.10
N LEU A 54 23.79 -11.97 -2.18
CA LEU A 54 22.81 -13.02 -2.44
C LEU A 54 22.81 -14.08 -1.33
N VAL A 55 23.98 -14.53 -0.89
CA VAL A 55 24.12 -15.47 0.23
C VAL A 55 23.56 -14.88 1.53
N LEU A 56 23.84 -13.61 1.82
CA LEU A 56 23.28 -12.91 3.00
C LEU A 56 21.74 -12.83 2.95
N PHE A 57 21.16 -12.61 1.77
CA PHE A 57 19.71 -12.59 1.59
C PHE A 57 19.08 -13.98 1.66
N TYR A 58 19.76 -15.01 1.16
CA TYR A 58 19.25 -16.38 1.18
C TYR A 58 19.31 -16.98 2.59
N THR A 59 20.40 -16.72 3.32
CA THR A 59 20.62 -17.20 4.69
C THR A 59 19.88 -16.37 5.76
N ASN A 60 19.17 -15.31 5.36
CA ASN A 60 18.54 -14.33 6.26
C ASN A 60 19.52 -13.61 7.20
N ALA A 61 20.83 -13.74 6.99
CA ALA A 61 21.85 -13.07 7.81
C ALA A 61 21.77 -11.53 7.66
N ASN A 62 21.25 -11.04 6.53
CA ASN A 62 20.96 -9.62 6.31
C ASN A 62 20.04 -9.01 7.38
N LEU A 63 19.18 -9.80 8.04
CA LEU A 63 18.30 -9.33 9.12
C LEU A 63 19.06 -8.85 10.37
N ARG A 64 20.33 -9.23 10.53
CA ARG A 64 21.17 -8.81 11.66
C ARG A 64 21.69 -7.38 11.52
N PHE A 65 21.60 -6.80 10.32
CA PHE A 65 22.07 -5.45 10.03
C PHE A 65 20.97 -4.42 10.28
N SER A 66 21.37 -3.18 10.56
CA SER A 66 20.47 -2.05 10.82
C SER A 66 19.59 -1.70 9.62
N ASP A 67 20.11 -1.86 8.40
CA ASP A 67 19.32 -1.90 7.17
C ASP A 67 19.29 -3.33 6.60
N PRO A 68 18.18 -4.06 6.78
CA PRO A 68 18.05 -5.42 6.24
C PRO A 68 18.08 -5.50 4.71
N SER A 69 17.93 -4.37 4.01
CA SER A 69 18.09 -4.34 2.56
C SER A 69 19.54 -4.12 2.12
N LEU A 70 20.46 -3.85 3.05
CA LEU A 70 21.89 -3.61 2.78
C LEU A 70 22.10 -2.60 1.64
N THR A 71 21.21 -1.61 1.51
CA THR A 71 21.18 -0.73 0.34
C THR A 71 22.40 0.18 0.33
N ARG A 72 22.82 0.66 1.50
CA ARG A 72 24.03 1.48 1.65
C ARG A 72 25.26 0.70 1.22
N GLU A 73 25.40 -0.51 1.74
CA GLU A 73 26.54 -1.40 1.50
C GLU A 73 26.63 -1.76 0.01
N GLN A 74 25.48 -2.05 -0.62
CA GLN A 74 25.41 -2.32 -2.05
C GLN A 74 25.85 -1.12 -2.90
N ILE A 75 25.39 0.10 -2.59
CA ILE A 75 25.78 1.29 -3.36
C ILE A 75 27.26 1.61 -3.19
N VAL A 76 27.79 1.50 -1.97
CA VAL A 76 29.23 1.71 -1.70
C VAL A 76 30.07 0.67 -2.46
N TYR A 77 29.64 -0.59 -2.43
CA TYR A 77 30.32 -1.67 -3.14
C TYR A 77 30.26 -1.49 -4.67
N SER A 78 29.11 -1.15 -5.24
CA SER A 78 28.97 -0.86 -6.67
C SER A 78 29.80 0.34 -7.08
N SER A 79 29.93 1.32 -6.19
CA SER A 79 30.73 2.52 -6.44
C SER A 79 32.22 2.20 -6.50
N LEU A 80 32.72 1.36 -5.57
CA LEU A 80 34.09 0.85 -5.60
C LEU A 80 34.36 0.03 -6.87
N TRP A 81 33.42 -0.84 -7.24
CA TRP A 81 33.51 -1.61 -8.47
C TRP A 81 33.58 -0.72 -9.73
N GLY A 82 32.78 0.35 -9.80
CA GLY A 82 32.83 1.30 -10.92
C GLY A 82 34.15 2.04 -11.05
N MET A 83 34.90 2.23 -9.95
CA MET A 83 36.24 2.86 -9.99
C MET A 83 37.22 2.05 -10.86
N ILE A 84 37.05 0.73 -10.95
CA ILE A 84 37.87 -0.14 -11.81
C ILE A 84 37.78 0.33 -13.28
N VAL A 85 36.58 0.65 -13.76
CA VAL A 85 36.37 1.13 -15.13
C VAL A 85 36.89 2.55 -15.30
N LEU A 86 36.67 3.43 -14.33
CA LEU A 86 37.16 4.82 -14.38
C LEU A 86 38.70 4.88 -14.43
N TYR A 87 39.38 3.91 -13.83
CA TYR A 87 40.82 3.76 -13.88
C TYR A 87 41.30 3.25 -15.25
N PHE A 88 40.68 2.20 -15.80
CA PHE A 88 41.11 1.61 -17.07
C PHE A 88 40.66 2.36 -18.32
N LEU A 89 39.56 3.11 -18.27
CA LEU A 89 38.99 3.83 -19.41
C LEU A 89 38.86 5.34 -19.10
N PRO A 90 39.97 6.09 -19.04
CA PRO A 90 39.97 7.52 -18.74
C PRO A 90 39.16 8.36 -19.73
N GLU A 91 39.15 7.98 -21.02
CA GLU A 91 38.41 8.69 -22.07
C GLU A 91 36.90 8.50 -21.96
N ALA A 92 36.45 7.35 -21.44
CA ALA A 92 35.04 7.04 -21.25
C ALA A 92 34.47 7.52 -19.90
N ARG A 93 35.27 8.20 -19.05
CA ARG A 93 34.86 8.62 -17.69
C ARG A 93 33.52 9.34 -17.62
N PRO A 94 33.21 10.35 -18.46
CA PRO A 94 31.93 11.04 -18.36
C PRO A 94 30.73 10.10 -18.52
N ILE A 95 30.85 9.11 -19.42
CA ILE A 95 29.81 8.11 -19.70
C ILE A 95 29.65 7.18 -18.49
N VAL A 96 30.77 6.70 -17.94
CA VAL A 96 30.77 5.78 -16.78
C VAL A 96 30.22 6.46 -15.52
N LEU A 97 30.55 7.74 -15.29
CA LEU A 97 30.05 8.52 -14.15
C LEU A 97 28.52 8.68 -14.18
N MET A 98 27.89 8.78 -15.37
CA MET A 98 26.43 8.85 -15.47
C MET A 98 25.73 7.62 -14.90
N PHE A 99 26.37 6.44 -14.93
CA PHE A 99 25.79 5.22 -14.38
C PHE A 99 25.80 5.14 -12.85
N TYR A 100 26.45 6.08 -12.16
CA TYR A 100 26.28 6.21 -10.71
C TYR A 100 24.90 6.80 -10.35
N LEU A 101 24.26 7.55 -11.25
CA LEU A 101 22.96 8.20 -10.95
C LEU A 101 21.81 7.19 -10.72
N PRO A 102 21.64 6.14 -11.55
CA PRO A 102 20.69 5.07 -11.26
C PRO A 102 20.98 4.36 -9.94
N ALA A 103 22.26 4.09 -9.63
CA ALA A 103 22.66 3.46 -8.37
C ALA A 103 22.24 4.29 -7.15
N PHE A 104 22.43 5.62 -7.21
CA PHE A 104 21.97 6.55 -6.17
C PHE A 104 20.43 6.66 -6.09
N SER A 105 19.74 6.52 -7.22
CA SER A 105 18.28 6.56 -7.26
C SER A 105 17.64 5.41 -6.47
N PHE A 106 18.27 4.23 -6.42
CA PHE A 106 17.81 3.12 -5.58
C PHE A 106 17.94 3.42 -4.09
N GLY A 107 18.90 4.25 -3.69
CA GLY A 107 19.03 4.75 -2.32
C GLY A 107 17.73 5.39 -1.81
N MET A 108 16.91 5.97 -2.69
CA MET A 108 15.69 6.71 -2.31
C MET A 108 14.58 5.82 -1.72
N LEU A 109 14.77 4.50 -1.79
CA LEU A 109 13.80 3.50 -1.32
C LEU A 109 14.15 2.91 0.06
N GLY A 110 15.33 3.24 0.59
CA GLY A 110 15.84 2.61 1.82
C GLY A 110 16.70 3.51 2.69
N LEU A 111 17.33 4.55 2.14
CA LEU A 111 18.26 5.39 2.87
C LEU A 111 17.59 6.64 3.45
N THR A 112 18.03 7.01 4.64
CA THR A 112 17.73 8.30 5.25
C THR A 112 18.58 9.40 4.63
N ARG A 113 18.14 10.67 4.76
CA ARG A 113 18.90 11.83 4.27
C ARG A 113 20.35 11.86 4.77
N ARG A 114 20.62 11.46 6.02
CA ARG A 114 21.98 11.38 6.56
C ARG A 114 22.82 10.28 5.91
N GLN A 115 22.22 9.11 5.65
CA GLN A 115 22.90 8.00 4.97
C GLN A 115 23.24 8.35 3.52
N PHE A 116 22.38 9.12 2.83
CA PHE A 116 22.66 9.62 1.49
C PHE A 116 23.95 10.43 1.41
N PHE A 117 24.09 11.45 2.26
CA PHE A 117 25.32 12.27 2.31
C PHE A 117 26.56 11.43 2.68
N GLY A 118 26.41 10.43 3.54
CA GLY A 118 27.50 9.50 3.87
C GLY A 118 27.95 8.66 2.67
N VAL A 119 27.01 8.16 1.88
CA VAL A 119 27.32 7.42 0.64
C VAL A 119 27.96 8.34 -0.39
N GLU A 120 27.38 9.53 -0.63
CA GLU A 120 27.95 10.56 -1.51
C GLU A 120 29.40 10.88 -1.16
N ALA A 121 29.68 11.17 0.11
CA ALA A 121 31.03 11.46 0.58
C ALA A 121 31.99 10.29 0.35
N SER A 122 31.52 9.05 0.52
CA SER A 122 32.32 7.85 0.26
C SER A 122 32.65 7.73 -1.23
N VAL A 123 31.67 7.95 -2.12
CA VAL A 123 31.88 7.86 -3.57
C VAL A 123 32.82 8.95 -4.08
N LEU A 124 32.63 10.19 -3.64
CA LEU A 124 33.54 11.29 -3.96
C LEU A 124 34.94 11.05 -3.39
N GLY A 125 35.03 10.47 -2.19
CA GLY A 125 36.30 10.06 -1.59
C GLY A 125 37.04 9.02 -2.44
N PHE A 126 36.35 7.97 -2.87
CA PHE A 126 36.95 6.96 -3.76
C PHE A 126 37.40 7.55 -5.10
N TYR A 127 36.59 8.45 -5.69
CA TYR A 127 36.97 9.10 -6.94
C TYR A 127 38.16 10.05 -6.76
N ALA A 128 38.22 10.80 -5.65
CA ALA A 128 39.36 11.65 -5.32
C ALA A 128 40.64 10.83 -5.12
N VAL A 129 40.57 9.68 -4.44
CA VAL A 129 41.70 8.76 -4.27
C VAL A 129 42.17 8.24 -5.63
N LEU A 130 41.26 7.83 -6.51
CA LEU A 130 41.59 7.38 -7.87
C LEU A 130 42.32 8.46 -8.67
N LEU A 131 41.81 9.70 -8.67
CA LEU A 131 42.45 10.83 -9.35
C LEU A 131 43.82 11.15 -8.76
N GLY A 132 43.96 11.05 -7.42
CA GLY A 132 45.25 11.21 -6.74
C GLY A 132 46.28 10.17 -7.19
N LEU A 133 45.89 8.89 -7.22
CA LEU A 133 46.75 7.80 -7.70
C LEU A 133 47.19 8.01 -9.15
N GLU A 134 46.27 8.43 -10.02
CA GLU A 134 46.56 8.68 -11.42
C GLU A 134 47.48 9.90 -11.62
N TYR A 135 47.27 10.97 -10.85
CA TYR A 135 48.14 12.14 -10.85
C TYR A 135 49.59 11.76 -10.52
N PHE A 136 49.79 10.93 -9.49
CA PHE A 136 51.13 10.44 -9.12
C PHE A 136 51.74 9.50 -10.16
N GLN A 137 50.92 8.71 -10.87
CA GLN A 137 51.41 7.74 -11.85
C GLN A 137 51.73 8.35 -13.22
N TYR A 138 50.92 9.30 -13.71
CA TYR A 138 50.99 9.79 -15.09
C TYR A 138 51.40 11.26 -15.25
N GLY A 139 51.49 12.04 -14.17
CA GLY A 139 52.11 13.38 -14.06
C GLY A 139 51.97 14.33 -15.27
N GLN A 140 52.77 14.10 -16.30
CA GLN A 140 52.85 14.90 -17.54
C GLN A 140 51.65 14.72 -18.50
N GLY A 141 50.96 13.58 -18.48
CA GLY A 141 49.79 13.31 -19.34
C GLY A 141 48.43 13.63 -18.71
N PHE A 142 48.42 14.06 -17.44
CA PHE A 142 47.21 14.25 -16.66
C PHE A 142 46.65 15.67 -16.82
N ASN A 143 45.55 15.83 -17.54
CA ASN A 143 44.86 17.11 -17.65
C ASN A 143 44.07 17.42 -16.37
N ILE A 144 44.73 18.07 -15.41
CA ILE A 144 44.15 18.39 -14.10
C ILE A 144 42.89 19.26 -14.19
N GLN A 145 42.83 20.19 -15.15
CA GLN A 145 41.67 21.08 -15.30
C GLN A 145 40.42 20.29 -15.71
N TYR A 146 40.56 19.39 -16.68
CA TYR A 146 39.46 18.53 -17.11
C TYR A 146 38.98 17.58 -16.01
N GLN A 147 39.91 16.96 -15.27
CA GLN A 147 39.56 16.02 -14.21
C GLN A 147 38.91 16.71 -13.00
N LEU A 148 39.40 17.90 -12.62
CA LEU A 148 38.76 18.73 -11.59
C LEU A 148 37.37 19.19 -12.03
N PHE A 149 37.20 19.58 -13.29
CA PHE A 149 35.89 19.93 -13.83
C PHE A 149 34.90 18.76 -13.71
N LEU A 150 35.30 17.54 -14.12
CA LEU A 150 34.46 16.35 -13.97
C LEU A 150 34.17 16.02 -12.49
N PHE A 151 35.15 16.15 -11.61
CA PHE A 151 34.98 15.92 -10.17
C PHE A 151 33.95 16.86 -9.56
N ILE A 152 34.05 18.16 -9.87
CA ILE A 152 33.12 19.18 -9.39
C ILE A 152 31.72 18.94 -9.97
N LEU A 153 31.61 18.70 -11.28
CA LEU A 153 30.33 18.44 -11.93
C LEU A 153 29.64 17.21 -11.35
N PHE A 154 30.39 16.12 -11.17
CA PHE A 154 29.88 14.89 -10.57
C PHE A 154 29.47 15.09 -9.12
N GLY A 155 30.25 15.85 -8.33
CA GLY A 155 29.90 16.26 -6.98
C GLY A 155 28.58 17.01 -6.92
N ILE A 156 28.42 18.06 -7.74
CA ILE A 156 27.17 18.84 -7.81
C ILE A 156 25.97 17.94 -8.15
N LEU A 157 26.13 17.03 -9.13
CA LEU A 157 25.09 16.08 -9.50
C LEU A 157 24.73 15.15 -8.34
N LEU A 158 25.72 14.54 -7.69
CA LEU A 158 25.46 13.65 -6.56
C LEU A 158 24.83 14.38 -5.37
N THR A 159 25.27 15.60 -5.06
CA THR A 159 24.66 16.43 -4.01
C THR A 159 23.19 16.72 -4.32
N TRP A 160 22.86 17.02 -5.59
CA TRP A 160 21.48 17.20 -6.02
C TRP A 160 20.66 15.92 -5.85
N PHE A 161 21.19 14.76 -6.25
CA PHE A 161 20.54 13.46 -6.06
C PHE A 161 20.38 13.09 -4.58
N ALA A 162 21.35 13.42 -3.71
CA ALA A 162 21.26 13.19 -2.28
C ALA A 162 20.18 14.07 -1.63
N PHE A 163 20.08 15.34 -2.04
CA PHE A 163 19.02 16.24 -1.61
C PHE A 163 17.63 15.76 -2.08
N PHE A 164 17.49 15.47 -3.37
CA PHE A 164 16.24 14.98 -3.96
C PHE A 164 15.83 13.63 -3.34
N GLY A 165 16.78 12.72 -3.16
CA GLY A 165 16.55 11.43 -2.54
C GLY A 165 16.13 11.52 -1.08
N GLY A 166 16.72 12.46 -0.33
CA GLY A 166 16.27 12.81 1.03
C GLY A 166 14.83 13.32 1.05
N PHE A 167 14.47 14.23 0.13
CA PHE A 167 13.12 14.76 -0.01
C PHE A 167 12.09 13.67 -0.33
N VAL A 168 12.38 12.80 -1.30
CA VAL A 168 11.50 11.67 -1.67
C VAL A 168 11.32 10.70 -0.51
N SER A 169 12.39 10.42 0.23
CA SER A 169 12.35 9.53 1.40
C SER A 169 11.47 10.11 2.51
N ASP A 170 11.58 11.42 2.76
CA ASP A 170 10.74 12.14 3.72
C ASP A 170 9.27 12.18 3.28
N LEU A 171 9.00 12.42 2.00
CA LEU A 171 7.65 12.40 1.42
C LEU A 171 6.99 11.03 1.60
N LYS A 172 7.71 9.95 1.28
CA LYS A 172 7.22 8.58 1.48
C LYS A 172 6.94 8.26 2.93
N ARG A 173 7.80 8.73 3.85
CA ARG A 173 7.57 8.57 5.29
C ARG A 173 6.28 9.26 5.73
N ARG A 174 6.04 10.50 5.29
CA ARG A 174 4.79 11.24 5.57
C ARG A 174 3.57 10.52 5.00
N LEU A 175 3.66 10.06 3.75
CA LEU A 175 2.58 9.34 3.09
C LEU A 175 2.22 8.03 3.83
N ARG A 176 3.22 7.30 4.32
CA ARG A 176 3.01 6.08 5.11
C ARG A 176 2.28 6.39 6.43
N LEU A 177 2.71 7.43 7.14
CA LEU A 177 2.07 7.85 8.40
C LEU A 177 0.61 8.27 8.18
N GLN A 178 0.33 9.03 7.12
CA GLN A 178 -1.05 9.40 6.75
C GLN A 178 -1.89 8.17 6.39
N LYS A 179 -1.32 7.21 5.65
CA LYS A 179 -2.02 5.97 5.30
C LYS A 179 -2.36 5.14 6.54
N GLU A 180 -1.44 5.04 7.51
CA GLU A 180 -1.68 4.35 8.78
C GLU A 180 -2.78 5.06 9.60
N LYS A 181 -2.75 6.40 9.67
CA LYS A 181 -3.80 7.20 10.31
C LYS A 181 -5.18 6.98 9.67
N ILE A 182 -5.27 7.12 8.35
CA ILE A 182 -6.52 6.89 7.59
C ILE A 182 -7.03 5.46 7.81
N LYS A 183 -6.14 4.46 7.87
CA LYS A 183 -6.53 3.07 8.11
C LYS A 183 -7.17 2.89 9.51
N MET A 184 -6.63 3.55 10.53
CA MET A 184 -7.21 3.51 11.88
C MET A 184 -8.57 4.22 11.93
N GLU A 185 -8.66 5.44 11.38
CA GLU A 185 -9.93 6.19 11.31
C GLU A 185 -11.03 5.41 10.55
N MET A 186 -10.67 4.72 9.46
CA MET A 186 -11.58 3.87 8.70
C MET A 186 -12.07 2.66 9.52
N GLU A 187 -11.21 2.08 10.35
CA GLU A 187 -11.58 0.96 11.20
C GLU A 187 -12.53 1.39 12.33
N GLU A 188 -12.24 2.52 12.97
CA GLU A 188 -13.13 3.14 13.97
C GLU A 188 -14.52 3.44 13.38
N ARG A 189 -14.57 4.04 12.18
CA ARG A 189 -15.83 4.30 11.48
C ARG A 189 -16.63 3.03 11.18
N LYS A 190 -15.96 1.94 10.81
CA LYS A 190 -16.64 0.65 10.59
C LYS A 190 -17.24 0.10 11.86
N ILE A 191 -16.53 0.16 12.98
CA ILE A 191 -17.05 -0.31 14.27
C ILE A 191 -18.29 0.50 14.66
N ALA A 192 -18.21 1.84 14.57
CA ALA A 192 -19.35 2.71 14.87
C ALA A 192 -20.56 2.45 13.93
N GLN A 193 -20.29 2.15 12.65
CA GLN A 193 -21.34 1.81 11.69
C GLN A 193 -22.03 0.47 12.04
N ILE A 194 -21.27 -0.54 12.44
CA ILE A 194 -21.82 -1.83 12.89
C ILE A 194 -22.66 -1.65 14.16
N GLU A 195 -22.19 -0.84 15.11
CA GLU A 195 -22.94 -0.54 16.34
C GLU A 195 -24.25 0.18 16.04
N LYS A 196 -24.21 1.19 15.16
CA LYS A 196 -25.41 1.89 14.68
C LYS A 196 -26.39 0.93 13.99
N GLU A 197 -25.91 0.01 13.16
CA GLU A 197 -26.75 -1.00 12.51
C GLU A 197 -27.41 -1.94 13.52
N LYS A 198 -26.68 -2.39 14.55
CA LYS A 198 -27.25 -3.17 15.65
C LYS A 198 -28.35 -2.41 16.39
N LEU A 199 -28.10 -1.15 16.74
CA LEU A 199 -29.10 -0.30 17.40
C LEU A 199 -30.34 -0.08 16.52
N ILE A 200 -30.17 0.08 15.21
CA ILE A 200 -31.30 0.18 14.26
C ILE A 200 -32.12 -1.12 14.27
N ILE A 201 -31.48 -2.28 14.28
CA ILE A 201 -32.17 -3.58 14.34
C ILE A 201 -32.94 -3.72 15.64
N GLU A 202 -32.31 -3.39 16.77
CA GLU A 202 -32.92 -3.45 18.10
C GLU A 202 -34.13 -2.50 18.21
N LEU A 203 -33.98 -1.25 17.75
CA LEU A 203 -35.06 -0.28 17.70
C LEU A 203 -36.23 -0.78 16.84
N LYS A 204 -35.95 -1.34 15.66
CA LYS A 204 -36.98 -1.94 14.79
C LYS A 204 -37.70 -3.12 15.46
N HIS A 205 -37.00 -3.90 16.27
CA HIS A 205 -37.59 -5.01 17.01
C HIS A 205 -38.50 -4.52 18.15
N ALA A 206 -38.02 -3.55 18.94
CA ALA A 206 -38.80 -2.92 20.00
C ALA A 206 -40.09 -2.26 19.44
N LEU A 207 -39.97 -1.54 18.33
CA LEU A 207 -41.12 -0.93 17.65
C LEU A 207 -42.15 -1.98 17.20
N ARG A 208 -41.70 -3.13 16.68
CA ARG A 208 -42.58 -4.26 16.33
C ARG A 208 -43.34 -4.79 17.54
N LYS A 209 -42.67 -4.95 18.68
CA LYS A 209 -43.28 -5.45 19.93
C LYS A 209 -44.36 -4.49 20.44
N VAL A 210 -44.12 -3.19 20.37
CA VAL A 210 -45.15 -2.17 20.69
C VAL A 210 -46.34 -2.29 19.73
N LYS A 211 -46.11 -2.38 18.41
CA LYS A 211 -47.19 -2.55 17.42
C LYS A 211 -48.05 -3.80 17.65
N THR A 212 -47.45 -4.92 18.03
CA THR A 212 -48.22 -6.15 18.35
C THR A 212 -49.04 -6.00 19.62
N LEU A 213 -48.51 -5.30 20.65
CA LEU A 213 -49.21 -5.07 21.91
C LEU A 213 -50.36 -4.07 21.74
N SER A 214 -50.21 -3.06 20.89
CA SER A 214 -51.29 -2.15 20.52
C SER A 214 -52.36 -2.78 19.61
N GLY A 215 -52.12 -3.99 19.09
CA GLY A 215 -53.09 -4.73 18.26
C GLY A 215 -54.01 -5.67 19.06
N LEU A 216 -53.76 -5.85 20.36
CA LEU A 216 -54.62 -6.65 21.24
C LEU A 216 -55.87 -5.84 21.60
N LEU A 217 -57.00 -6.17 20.98
CA LEU A 217 -58.29 -5.59 21.32
C LEU A 217 -58.88 -6.31 22.54
N PRO A 218 -58.95 -5.68 23.72
CA PRO A 218 -59.54 -6.29 24.91
C PRO A 218 -61.05 -6.48 24.71
N ILE A 219 -61.46 -7.71 24.41
CA ILE A 219 -62.86 -8.08 24.20
C ILE A 219 -63.45 -8.69 25.48
N CYS A 220 -64.64 -8.25 25.87
CA CYS A 220 -65.35 -8.83 27.00
C CYS A 220 -65.74 -10.28 26.69
N ALA A 221 -65.36 -11.23 27.55
CA ALA A 221 -65.63 -12.65 27.34
C ALA A 221 -67.13 -12.98 27.24
N SER A 222 -67.97 -12.21 27.93
CA SER A 222 -69.42 -12.40 28.01
C SER A 222 -70.18 -11.71 26.87
N CYS A 223 -70.01 -10.39 26.71
CA CYS A 223 -70.82 -9.59 25.78
C CYS A 223 -70.10 -9.16 24.49
N LYS A 224 -68.84 -9.58 24.30
CA LYS A 224 -68.00 -9.30 23.12
C LYS A 224 -67.69 -7.82 22.80
N LYS A 225 -68.10 -6.86 23.64
CA LYS A 225 -67.69 -5.45 23.49
C LYS A 225 -66.16 -5.29 23.57
N ILE A 226 -65.60 -4.32 22.86
CA ILE A 226 -64.18 -3.95 22.89
C ILE A 226 -63.98 -2.79 23.86
N ARG A 227 -62.97 -2.88 24.74
CA ARG A 227 -62.56 -1.76 25.58
C ARG A 227 -61.58 -0.84 24.83
N ASP A 228 -61.87 0.44 24.78
CA ASP A 228 -60.98 1.43 24.18
C ASP A 228 -59.86 1.90 25.13
N ASP A 229 -59.01 2.80 24.63
CA ASP A 229 -57.86 3.34 25.37
C ASP A 229 -58.27 4.26 26.54
N GLN A 230 -59.51 4.73 26.57
CA GLN A 230 -60.09 5.54 27.65
C GLN A 230 -60.79 4.66 28.71
N GLY A 231 -60.94 3.36 28.43
CA GLY A 231 -61.54 2.37 29.32
C GLY A 231 -63.04 2.12 29.09
N TYR A 232 -63.66 2.72 28.07
CA TYR A 232 -65.07 2.52 27.75
C TYR A 232 -65.27 1.28 26.87
N TRP A 233 -66.45 0.64 27.03
CA TRP A 233 -66.82 -0.56 26.30
C TRP A 233 -67.73 -0.24 25.11
N ASN A 234 -67.21 -0.45 23.91
CA ASN A 234 -67.88 -0.17 22.64
C ASN A 234 -68.30 -1.48 21.94
N GLN A 235 -69.33 -1.42 21.08
CA GLN A 235 -69.62 -2.53 20.16
C GLN A 235 -68.46 -2.70 19.17
N ILE A 236 -68.23 -3.94 18.72
CA ILE A 236 -67.09 -4.30 17.87
C ILE A 236 -67.14 -3.50 16.57
N GLU A 237 -68.31 -3.44 15.95
CA GLU A 237 -68.58 -2.83 14.67
C GLU A 237 -68.26 -1.33 14.72
N SER A 238 -68.80 -0.63 15.73
CA SER A 238 -68.54 0.79 15.95
C SER A 238 -67.06 1.08 16.23
N TYR A 239 -66.41 0.23 17.02
CA TYR A 239 -64.99 0.40 17.36
C TYR A 239 -64.08 0.25 16.13
N ILE A 240 -64.34 -0.73 15.27
CA ILE A 240 -63.54 -0.99 14.07
C ILE A 240 -63.80 0.05 12.98
N GLN A 241 -65.06 0.45 12.77
CA GLN A 241 -65.44 1.43 11.74
C GLN A 241 -64.85 2.84 12.02
N ILE A 242 -64.62 3.20 13.29
CA ILE A 242 -63.97 4.46 13.66
C ILE A 242 -62.44 4.43 13.40
N ARG A 243 -61.82 3.24 13.45
CA ARG A 243 -60.35 3.07 13.42
C ARG A 243 -59.82 2.43 12.15
N SER A 244 -60.69 2.14 11.17
CA SER A 244 -60.32 1.52 9.89
C SER A 244 -61.31 1.90 8.80
N ASP A 245 -60.93 1.72 7.54
CA ASP A 245 -61.82 1.94 6.38
C ASP A 245 -62.81 0.78 6.13
N ALA A 246 -63.15 -0.01 7.16
CA ALA A 246 -64.02 -1.17 7.04
C ALA A 246 -65.51 -0.81 7.20
N GLU A 247 -66.36 -1.29 6.29
CA GLU A 247 -67.82 -1.20 6.38
C GLU A 247 -68.45 -2.56 6.76
N PHE A 248 -69.47 -2.54 7.61
CA PHE A 248 -70.14 -3.76 8.10
C PHE A 248 -71.51 -3.95 7.43
N SER A 249 -71.72 -5.12 6.82
CA SER A 249 -73.04 -5.61 6.42
C SER A 249 -73.60 -6.58 7.45
N HIS A 250 -74.91 -6.65 7.60
CA HIS A 250 -75.57 -7.59 8.50
C HIS A 250 -76.24 -8.71 7.70
N SER A 251 -75.68 -9.91 7.78
CA SER A 251 -76.32 -11.15 7.33
C SER A 251 -76.48 -12.10 8.51
N ILE A 252 -77.46 -12.99 8.45
CA ILE A 252 -77.55 -14.12 9.38
C ILE A 252 -76.69 -15.27 8.83
N CYS A 253 -76.20 -16.20 9.67
CA CYS A 253 -75.54 -17.40 9.17
C CYS A 253 -76.52 -18.58 9.16
N PRO A 254 -76.28 -19.64 8.37
CA PRO A 254 -77.18 -20.79 8.29
C PRO A 254 -77.50 -21.42 9.65
N ASP A 255 -76.52 -21.51 10.55
CA ASP A 255 -76.71 -22.08 11.89
C ASP A 255 -77.65 -21.23 12.76
N CYS A 256 -77.44 -19.90 12.74
CA CYS A 256 -78.29 -18.98 13.49
C CYS A 256 -79.70 -18.91 12.91
N ALA A 257 -79.84 -18.98 11.59
CA ALA A 257 -81.14 -19.00 10.94
C ALA A 257 -81.91 -20.28 11.28
N LYS A 258 -81.29 -21.46 11.20
CA LYS A 258 -81.91 -22.72 11.63
C LYS A 258 -82.35 -22.71 13.09
N LYS A 259 -81.61 -22.00 13.96
CA LYS A 259 -81.93 -21.93 15.38
C LYS A 259 -83.05 -20.94 15.70
N LEU A 260 -83.04 -19.77 15.08
CA LEU A 260 -83.99 -18.68 15.37
C LEU A 260 -85.28 -18.78 14.55
N TYR A 261 -85.17 -19.36 13.35
CA TYR A 261 -86.24 -19.51 12.38
C TYR A 261 -86.25 -20.93 11.82
N PRO A 262 -86.43 -21.96 12.66
CA PRO A 262 -86.37 -23.37 12.22
C PRO A 262 -87.41 -23.71 11.14
N ASP A 263 -88.50 -22.96 11.08
CA ASP A 263 -89.62 -23.17 10.15
C ASP A 263 -89.49 -22.35 8.85
N LEU A 264 -88.48 -21.50 8.73
CA LEU A 264 -88.20 -20.69 7.53
C LEU A 264 -86.88 -21.15 6.91
N ASP A 265 -86.96 -21.58 5.67
CA ASP A 265 -85.83 -22.14 4.95
C ASP A 265 -85.00 -21.04 4.26
N ILE A 266 -84.28 -20.25 5.07
CA ILE A 266 -83.62 -19.01 4.63
C ILE A 266 -82.33 -19.27 3.80
N TYR A 267 -81.83 -20.51 3.75
CA TYR A 267 -80.54 -20.86 3.12
C TYR A 267 -80.57 -22.08 2.19
N ASN A 268 -81.73 -22.72 1.97
CA ASN A 268 -81.80 -23.73 0.93
C ASN A 268 -81.90 -23.04 -0.44
N GLU A 269 -80.81 -23.15 -1.20
CA GLU A 269 -80.75 -22.79 -2.62
C GLU A 269 -81.58 -23.81 -3.42
N ASP A 270 -82.87 -23.53 -3.59
CA ASP A 270 -83.67 -24.11 -4.67
C ASP A 270 -83.65 -23.12 -5.87
N GLU A 271 -82.57 -23.17 -6.67
CA GLU A 271 -82.48 -23.03 -8.15
C GLU A 271 -81.04 -22.77 -8.63
#